data_AF-A0A951V5I3-F1
#
_entry.id   AF-A0A951V5I3-F1
#
_cell.length_a   1.000
_cell.length_b   1.000
_cell.length_c   1.000
_cell.angle_alpha   90.00
_cell.angle_beta   90.00
_cell.angle_gamma   90.00
#
_symmetry.space_group_name_H-M   'P 1'
#
loop_
_entity.id
_entity.type
_entity.pdbx_description
1 polymer ?
#
loop_
_entity_poly.entity_id
_entity_poly.type
_entity_poly.pdbx_seq_one_letter_code
_entity_poly.pdbx_strand_id
1 'polypeptide(L)'
;MHAKKVPHKNLERFKGTFFQIGLILSLAFIFFAFQWKTFNRYEKILPHGTVISPDVDLIPVTIPKPPPPPPTDLAQIDIVKNDDPVDVPDLVINTGSDILVEVPVLQQLPPKPEEPADPYQIFIAVEKMPEFPGGGRALIEYLSKNVKYPRLAQEAGIRGTVYVGFVVEPDGSISNLKVLRGIGGGCDEEAIRVFSTMPRWQPGMQSGRAVRVSFSASITFRLQ
;
A
#
# COMPACT_ATOMS: atom_id res chain seq x y z
N MET A 1 -64.08 -44.12 8.72
CA MET A 1 -63.35 -43.61 7.54
C MET A 1 -61.91 -44.10 7.63
N HIS A 2 -61.52 -45.10 6.84
CA HIS A 2 -60.16 -45.64 6.84
C HIS A 2 -59.51 -45.34 5.48
N ALA A 3 -58.43 -44.55 5.50
CA ALA A 3 -57.71 -44.14 4.31
C ALA A 3 -56.96 -45.34 3.70
N LYS A 4 -57.33 -45.68 2.46
CA LYS A 4 -56.71 -46.75 1.65
C LYS A 4 -55.28 -46.33 1.29
N LYS A 5 -54.28 -46.82 2.03
CA LYS A 5 -52.86 -46.67 1.66
C LYS A 5 -52.61 -47.48 0.40
N VAL A 6 -52.34 -46.77 -0.70
CA VAL A 6 -52.02 -47.37 -2.00
C VAL A 6 -50.58 -47.92 -2.00
N PRO A 7 -50.37 -49.23 -2.22
CA PRO A 7 -49.05 -49.88 -2.11
C PRO A 7 -48.06 -49.49 -3.21
N HIS A 8 -48.52 -48.83 -4.27
CA HIS A 8 -47.73 -48.49 -5.45
C HIS A 8 -46.85 -47.23 -5.29
N LYS A 9 -46.95 -46.50 -4.17
CA LYS A 9 -46.12 -45.32 -3.88
C LYS A 9 -45.41 -45.44 -2.52
N ASN A 10 -44.81 -46.60 -2.26
CA ASN A 10 -44.03 -46.80 -1.05
C ASN A 10 -42.63 -46.16 -1.18
N LEU A 11 -42.53 -44.87 -0.84
CA LEU A 11 -41.29 -44.08 -0.88
C LEU A 11 -40.33 -44.38 0.29
N GLU A 12 -40.74 -45.20 1.26
CA GLU A 12 -39.94 -45.43 2.46
C GLU A 12 -38.64 -46.19 2.19
N ARG A 13 -38.63 -47.05 1.17
CA ARG A 13 -37.42 -47.79 0.76
C ARG A 13 -36.31 -46.90 0.19
N PHE A 14 -36.66 -45.68 -0.26
CA PHE A 14 -35.72 -44.73 -0.84
C PHE A 14 -35.26 -43.65 0.14
N LYS A 15 -35.78 -43.64 1.39
CA LYS A 15 -35.35 -42.66 2.40
C LYS A 15 -33.85 -42.73 2.67
N GLY A 16 -33.28 -43.93 2.71
CA GLY A 16 -31.83 -44.14 2.85
C GLY A 16 -31.03 -43.59 1.66
N THR A 17 -31.50 -43.84 0.43
CA THR A 17 -30.83 -43.35 -0.77
C THR A 17 -30.90 -41.82 -0.89
N PHE A 18 -32.03 -41.19 -0.53
CA PHE A 18 -32.12 -39.73 -0.53
C PHE A 18 -31.20 -39.08 0.50
N PHE A 19 -31.02 -39.70 1.67
CA PHE A 19 -30.07 -39.23 2.68
C PHE A 19 -28.61 -39.33 2.18
N GLN A 20 -28.25 -40.45 1.56
CA GLN A 20 -26.91 -40.65 0.98
C GLN A 20 -26.63 -39.69 -0.19
N ILE A 21 -27.61 -39.46 -1.07
CA ILE A 21 -27.48 -38.50 -2.18
C ILE A 21 -27.28 -37.08 -1.64
N GLY A 22 -27.99 -36.70 -0.58
CA GLY A 22 -27.82 -35.42 0.11
C GLY A 22 -26.43 -35.27 0.73
N LEU A 23 -25.91 -36.33 1.36
CA LEU A 23 -24.55 -36.35 1.93
C LEU A 23 -23.47 -36.19 0.84
N ILE A 24 -23.63 -36.86 -0.29
CA ILE A 24 -22.68 -36.75 -1.41
C ILE A 24 -22.74 -35.34 -2.02
N LEU A 25 -23.94 -34.76 -2.17
CA LEU A 25 -24.10 -33.40 -2.69
C LEU A 25 -23.49 -32.35 -1.75
N SER A 26 -23.66 -32.47 -0.43
CA SER A 26 -23.08 -31.53 0.52
C SER A 26 -21.54 -31.62 0.54
N LEU A 27 -21.00 -32.84 0.49
CA LEU A 27 -19.55 -33.05 0.46
C LEU A 27 -18.92 -32.55 -0.85
N ALA A 28 -19.60 -32.75 -1.99
CA ALA A 28 -19.18 -32.21 -3.28
C ALA A 28 -19.23 -30.68 -3.29
N PHE A 29 -20.24 -30.06 -2.69
CA PHE A 29 -20.35 -28.61 -2.57
C PHE A 29 -19.22 -28.02 -1.70
N ILE A 30 -18.90 -28.66 -0.57
CA ILE A 30 -17.77 -28.26 0.28
C ILE A 30 -16.45 -28.40 -0.49
N PHE A 31 -16.22 -29.52 -1.17
CA PHE A 31 -15.02 -29.71 -1.99
C PHE A 31 -14.90 -28.64 -3.08
N PHE A 32 -16.01 -28.30 -3.74
CA PHE A 32 -16.03 -27.26 -4.75
C PHE A 32 -15.83 -25.85 -4.16
N ALA A 33 -16.33 -25.59 -2.95
CA ALA A 33 -16.09 -24.34 -2.23
C ALA A 33 -14.60 -24.14 -1.86
N PHE A 34 -13.88 -25.23 -1.53
CA PHE A 34 -12.43 -25.19 -1.30
C PHE A 34 -11.63 -25.09 -2.61
N GLN A 35 -12.11 -25.71 -3.69
CA GLN A 35 -11.53 -25.53 -5.04
C GLN A 35 -11.86 -24.17 -5.65
N TRP A 36 -12.89 -23.49 -5.12
CA TRP A 36 -13.14 -22.09 -5.42
C TRP A 36 -12.06 -21.27 -4.73
N LYS A 37 -10.88 -21.25 -5.36
CA LYS A 37 -9.85 -20.25 -5.11
C LYS A 37 -10.52 -18.89 -5.23
N THR A 38 -10.90 -18.31 -4.10
CA THR A 38 -10.93 -16.87 -4.01
C THR A 38 -9.47 -16.46 -4.08
N PHE A 39 -9.01 -16.16 -5.30
CA PHE A 39 -7.93 -15.20 -5.42
C PHE A 39 -8.51 -13.91 -4.87
N ASN A 40 -8.43 -13.76 -3.55
CA ASN A 40 -8.34 -12.44 -2.96
C ASN A 40 -7.08 -11.86 -3.57
N ARG A 41 -7.22 -11.25 -4.74
CA ARG A 41 -6.29 -10.26 -5.25
C ARG A 41 -6.43 -9.11 -4.27
N TYR A 42 -5.80 -9.28 -3.13
CA TYR A 42 -5.59 -8.25 -2.16
C TYR A 42 -4.49 -7.37 -2.76
N GLU A 43 -4.83 -6.65 -3.82
CA GLU A 43 -4.10 -5.46 -4.22
C GLU A 43 -4.38 -4.40 -3.16
N LYS A 44 -3.79 -4.58 -1.98
CA LYS A 44 -3.33 -3.42 -1.24
C LYS A 44 -1.97 -3.10 -1.80
N ILE A 45 -1.97 -2.23 -2.80
CA ILE A 45 -0.80 -1.40 -3.08
C ILE A 45 -0.64 -0.54 -1.82
N LEU A 46 0.13 -1.03 -0.86
CA LEU A 46 0.65 -0.21 0.23
C LEU A 46 1.73 0.67 -0.39
N PRO A 47 1.67 2.00 -0.18
CA PRO A 47 2.75 2.87 -0.55
C PRO A 47 3.85 2.66 0.49
N HIS A 48 4.63 1.59 0.43
CA HIS A 48 5.96 1.46 1.03
C HIS A 48 6.60 0.14 0.58
N GLY A 49 7.72 0.24 -0.12
CA GLY A 49 8.49 -0.87 -0.66
C GLY A 49 9.19 -1.67 0.42
N THR A 50 8.50 -2.65 1.00
CA THR A 50 9.15 -3.79 1.66
C THR A 50 8.37 -5.04 1.30
N VAL A 51 8.96 -5.86 0.42
CA VAL A 51 8.48 -7.22 0.14
C VAL A 51 8.86 -8.05 1.36
N ILE A 52 7.92 -8.29 2.27
CA ILE A 52 8.08 -9.36 3.26
C ILE A 52 7.54 -10.62 2.58
N SER A 53 8.44 -11.40 1.99
CA SER A 53 8.12 -12.79 1.62
C SER A 53 7.75 -13.54 2.92
N PRO A 54 6.62 -14.26 2.97
CA PRO A 54 6.19 -14.93 4.20
C PRO A 54 6.98 -16.20 4.56
N ASP A 55 8.01 -16.57 3.79
CA ASP A 55 8.77 -17.80 4.00
C ASP A 55 10.28 -17.52 4.18
N VAL A 56 10.65 -16.86 5.27
CA VAL A 56 12.01 -16.98 5.82
C VAL A 56 11.86 -17.13 7.32
N ASP A 57 12.14 -18.32 7.85
CA ASP A 57 12.41 -18.51 9.28
C ASP A 57 13.59 -17.60 9.66
N LEU A 58 13.28 -16.41 10.18
CA LEU A 58 14.31 -15.50 10.67
C LEU A 58 14.91 -16.10 11.94
N ILE A 59 16.14 -16.62 11.84
CA ILE A 59 17.05 -16.58 12.98
C ILE A 59 17.17 -15.13 13.43
N PRO A 60 16.95 -14.81 14.72
CA PRO A 60 17.05 -13.43 15.20
C PRO A 60 18.51 -12.98 15.11
N VAL A 61 18.83 -12.12 14.15
CA VAL A 61 20.13 -11.44 14.09
C VAL A 61 20.15 -10.43 15.25
N THR A 62 21.00 -10.68 16.24
CA THR A 62 21.24 -9.76 17.34
C THR A 62 22.04 -8.57 16.80
N ILE A 63 21.38 -7.44 16.56
CA ILE A 63 22.06 -6.20 16.18
C ILE A 63 22.72 -5.63 17.46
N PRO A 64 24.06 -5.50 17.52
CA PRO A 64 24.68 -4.88 18.68
C PRO A 64 24.28 -3.41 18.73
N LYS A 65 23.73 -2.98 19.87
CA LYS A 65 23.34 -1.59 20.12
C LYS A 65 24.59 -0.70 19.98
N PRO A 66 24.54 0.42 19.21
CA PRO A 66 25.66 1.35 19.17
C PRO A 66 25.98 1.86 20.58
N PRO A 67 27.26 1.97 20.98
CA PRO A 67 27.59 2.52 22.28
C PRO A 67 27.11 3.99 22.36
N PRO A 68 26.55 4.42 23.50
CA PRO A 68 26.07 5.77 23.66
C PRO A 68 27.23 6.77 23.46
N PRO A 69 26.98 7.91 22.79
CA PRO A 69 28.00 8.93 22.60
C PRO A 69 28.52 9.44 23.96
N PRO A 70 29.82 9.72 24.08
CA PRO A 70 30.42 10.20 25.32
C PRO A 70 29.77 11.52 25.77
N PRO A 71 29.61 11.76 27.08
CA PRO A 71 29.07 13.03 27.59
C PRO A 71 29.96 14.18 27.13
N THR A 72 29.37 15.14 26.40
CA THR A 72 30.03 16.41 26.09
C THR A 72 30.25 17.16 27.40
N ASP A 73 31.52 17.31 27.79
CA ASP A 73 31.91 18.22 28.88
C ASP A 73 31.49 19.64 28.50
N LEU A 74 30.45 20.14 29.15
CA LEU A 74 30.12 21.56 29.11
C LEU A 74 31.18 22.29 29.94
N ALA A 75 32.13 22.91 29.25
CA ALA A 75 33.06 23.85 29.86
C ALA A 75 32.28 24.95 30.61
N GLN A 76 32.62 25.07 31.88
CA GLN A 76 32.11 25.98 32.89
C GLN A 76 32.18 27.44 32.43
N ILE A 77 31.04 28.16 32.49
CA ILE A 77 31.01 29.62 32.53
C ILE A 77 30.55 29.98 33.95
N ASP A 78 31.49 30.45 34.77
CA ASP A 78 31.23 30.97 36.10
C ASP A 78 30.44 32.27 36.02
N ILE A 79 29.20 32.27 36.52
CA ILE A 79 28.50 33.48 36.95
C ILE A 79 27.94 33.23 38.34
N VAL A 80 28.77 33.61 39.31
CA VAL A 80 28.46 34.34 40.55
C VAL A 80 27.16 33.98 41.30
N LYS A 81 27.41 33.44 42.49
CA LYS A 81 26.53 33.22 43.64
C LYS A 81 25.90 34.50 44.21
N ASN A 82 24.61 34.42 44.57
CA ASN A 82 23.89 35.10 45.68
C ASN A 82 22.58 34.31 45.86
N ASP A 83 22.44 33.41 46.84
CA ASP A 83 22.05 33.62 48.25
C ASP A 83 20.71 34.38 48.46
N ASP A 84 19.82 33.72 49.25
CA ASP A 84 18.66 34.23 50.03
C ASP A 84 17.21 34.13 49.44
N PRO A 85 16.15 33.96 50.29
CA PRO A 85 15.35 32.71 50.35
C PRO A 85 13.80 32.89 50.32
N VAL A 86 13.07 31.76 50.33
CA VAL A 86 11.71 31.51 50.91
C VAL A 86 10.53 32.41 50.48
N ASP A 87 9.48 31.80 49.90
CA ASP A 87 8.14 31.76 50.54
C ASP A 87 7.20 30.76 49.84
N VAL A 88 6.67 29.80 50.59
CA VAL A 88 5.57 28.91 50.17
C VAL A 88 4.39 29.16 51.11
N PRO A 89 3.28 29.76 50.63
CA PRO A 89 2.06 29.78 51.40
C PRO A 89 1.26 28.49 51.19
N ASP A 90 1.05 27.77 52.28
CA ASP A 90 0.09 26.69 52.48
C ASP A 90 -1.32 27.08 52.02
N LEU A 91 -2.03 26.16 51.34
CA LEU A 91 -3.49 26.23 51.20
C LEU A 91 -4.12 24.83 51.33
N VAL A 92 -4.37 24.53 52.61
CA VAL A 92 -5.48 23.78 53.22
C VAL A 92 -6.45 23.07 52.27
N ILE A 93 -6.40 21.75 52.29
CA ILE A 93 -7.44 20.85 51.76
C ILE A 93 -8.59 20.82 52.76
N ASN A 94 -9.77 21.31 52.36
CA ASN A 94 -11.02 21.01 53.07
C ASN A 94 -12.05 20.42 52.09
N THR A 95 -12.34 19.16 52.34
CA THR A 95 -13.29 18.28 51.66
C THR A 95 -14.72 18.77 51.87
N GLY A 96 -15.50 18.91 50.79
CA GLY A 96 -16.92 19.22 50.91
C GLY A 96 -17.63 19.41 49.57
N SER A 97 -18.31 18.34 49.14
CA SER A 97 -19.51 18.30 48.27
C SER A 97 -19.47 18.87 46.84
N ASP A 98 -20.16 18.13 45.96
CA ASP A 98 -20.65 18.47 44.62
C ASP A 98 -19.69 18.30 43.43
N ILE A 99 -19.63 17.05 42.95
CA ILE A 99 -19.05 16.68 41.67
C ILE A 99 -19.98 17.20 40.54
N LEU A 100 -19.59 18.30 39.90
CA LEU A 100 -19.97 18.58 38.52
C LEU A 100 -18.83 18.05 37.62
N VAL A 101 -19.06 16.95 36.93
CA VAL A 101 -18.12 16.44 35.93
C VAL A 101 -18.18 17.35 34.70
N GLU A 102 -17.33 18.36 34.64
CA GLU A 102 -17.03 19.02 33.37
C GLU A 102 -16.18 18.06 32.54
N VAL A 103 -16.78 17.53 31.47
CA VAL A 103 -16.05 16.80 30.44
C VAL A 103 -15.10 17.80 29.78
N PRO A 104 -13.77 17.60 29.83
CA PRO A 104 -12.86 18.52 29.17
C PRO A 104 -13.15 18.46 27.67
N VAL A 105 -13.59 19.59 27.12
CA VAL A 105 -13.69 19.81 25.68
C VAL A 105 -12.30 19.50 25.11
N LEU A 106 -12.21 18.52 24.21
CA LEU A 106 -10.99 18.28 23.46
C LEU A 106 -10.67 19.56 22.69
N GLN A 107 -9.66 20.32 23.14
CA GLN A 107 -9.13 21.46 22.41
C GLN A 107 -8.85 21.00 20.98
N GLN A 108 -9.62 21.53 20.02
CA GLN A 108 -9.32 21.32 18.62
C GLN A 108 -7.96 21.96 18.36
N LEU A 109 -6.95 21.14 18.07
CA LEU A 109 -5.63 21.61 17.66
C LEU A 109 -5.83 22.63 16.53
N PRO A 110 -5.22 23.82 16.62
CA PRO A 110 -5.29 24.78 15.52
C PRO A 110 -4.81 24.12 14.23
N PRO A 111 -5.42 24.43 13.06
CA PRO A 111 -4.98 23.87 11.80
C PRO A 111 -3.48 24.17 11.64
N LYS A 112 -2.67 23.11 11.52
CA LYS A 112 -1.22 23.23 11.35
C LYS A 112 -0.96 24.16 10.16
N PRO A 113 -0.18 25.25 10.31
CA PRO A 113 0.16 26.11 9.19
C PRO A 113 0.73 25.26 8.06
N GLU A 114 0.17 25.40 6.84
CA GLU A 114 0.68 24.71 5.65
C GLU A 114 2.11 25.16 5.41
N GLU A 115 3.04 24.30 5.79
CA GLU A 115 4.47 24.47 5.59
C GLU A 115 4.73 24.54 4.09
N PRO A 116 5.45 25.56 3.58
CA PRO A 116 5.67 25.72 2.15
C PRO A 116 6.29 24.44 1.59
N ALA A 117 5.61 23.83 0.62
CA ALA A 117 6.05 22.60 -0.02
C ALA A 117 7.50 22.76 -0.51
N ASP A 118 8.40 22.02 0.13
CA ASP A 118 9.82 22.02 -0.20
C ASP A 118 9.98 21.57 -1.66
N PRO A 119 10.64 22.34 -2.54
CA PRO A 119 10.72 22.02 -3.97
C PRO A 119 11.48 20.70 -4.26
N TYR A 120 12.12 20.11 -3.26
CA TYR A 120 12.83 18.83 -3.34
C TYR A 120 12.01 17.64 -2.80
N GLN A 121 10.85 17.86 -2.18
CA GLN A 121 10.01 16.75 -1.71
C GLN A 121 9.31 16.06 -2.88
N ILE A 122 9.53 14.74 -2.98
CA ILE A 122 8.82 13.87 -3.91
C ILE A 122 7.62 13.30 -3.16
N PHE A 123 6.42 13.64 -3.60
CA PHE A 123 5.19 13.15 -3.01
C PHE A 123 4.85 11.77 -3.59
N ILE A 124 4.36 10.87 -2.74
CA ILE A 124 3.90 9.54 -3.16
C ILE A 124 2.38 9.53 -3.33
N ALA A 125 1.68 10.34 -2.53
CA ALA A 125 0.25 10.55 -2.61
C ALA A 125 -0.02 12.06 -2.63
N VAL A 126 -0.88 12.48 -3.55
CA VAL A 126 -1.31 13.86 -3.75
C VAL A 126 -2.81 13.91 -4.00
N GLU A 127 -3.42 15.07 -3.79
CA GLU A 127 -4.85 15.28 -4.03
C GLU A 127 -5.25 14.95 -5.47
N LYS A 128 -4.44 15.38 -6.44
CA LYS A 128 -4.63 15.02 -7.85
C LYS A 128 -3.40 14.28 -8.36
N MET A 129 -3.56 12.99 -8.65
CA MET A 129 -2.49 12.16 -9.21
C MET A 129 -2.10 12.61 -10.63
N PRO A 130 -0.83 12.41 -11.02
CA PRO A 130 -0.40 12.66 -12.39
C PRO A 130 -1.11 11.72 -13.37
N GLU A 131 -1.44 12.24 -14.55
CA GLU A 131 -2.19 11.50 -15.57
C GLU A 131 -1.56 11.65 -16.95
N PHE A 132 -1.50 10.56 -17.72
CA PHE A 132 -1.04 10.59 -19.10
C PHE A 132 -1.98 11.47 -19.96
N PRO A 133 -1.49 12.22 -20.98
CA PRO A 133 -2.35 12.98 -21.87
C PRO A 133 -3.36 12.06 -22.58
N GLY A 134 -4.66 12.29 -22.36
CA GLY A 134 -5.73 11.42 -22.85
C GLY A 134 -6.08 10.24 -21.92
N GLY A 135 -5.50 10.22 -20.71
CA GLY A 135 -5.81 9.29 -19.65
C GLY A 135 -5.23 7.88 -19.84
N GLY A 136 -5.66 6.96 -18.97
CA GLY A 136 -5.12 5.60 -18.92
C GLY A 136 -5.32 4.80 -20.22
N ARG A 137 -6.39 5.06 -20.98
CA ARG A 137 -6.62 4.38 -22.27
C ARG A 137 -5.60 4.81 -23.32
N ALA A 138 -5.32 6.11 -23.41
CA ALA A 138 -4.32 6.64 -24.34
C ALA A 138 -2.91 6.13 -23.97
N LEU A 139 -2.62 5.96 -22.68
CA LEU A 139 -1.36 5.35 -22.24
C LEU A 139 -1.21 3.91 -22.74
N ILE A 140 -2.25 3.08 -22.57
CA ILE A 140 -2.22 1.68 -23.03
C ILE A 140 -2.04 1.61 -24.56
N GLU A 141 -2.74 2.47 -25.30
CA GLU A 141 -2.62 2.54 -26.75
C GLU A 141 -1.23 3.01 -27.18
N TYR A 142 -0.68 4.03 -26.51
CA TYR A 142 0.67 4.53 -26.76
C TYR A 142 1.71 3.43 -26.49
N LEU A 143 1.60 2.71 -25.37
CA LEU A 143 2.48 1.59 -25.05
C LEU A 143 2.37 0.49 -26.10
N SER A 144 1.15 0.12 -26.49
CA SER A 144 0.93 -0.93 -27.50
C SER A 144 1.53 -0.58 -28.87
N LYS A 145 1.54 0.70 -29.25
CA LYS A 145 2.11 1.17 -30.51
C LYS A 145 3.62 1.35 -30.48
N ASN A 146 4.19 1.76 -29.33
CA ASN A 146 5.60 2.14 -29.23
C ASN A 146 6.49 1.06 -28.62
N VAL A 147 5.95 0.10 -27.88
CA VAL A 147 6.70 -1.03 -27.30
C VAL A 147 7.01 -2.05 -28.39
N LYS A 148 8.29 -2.37 -28.56
CA LYS A 148 8.77 -3.41 -29.46
C LYS A 148 9.29 -4.58 -28.65
N TYR A 149 8.83 -5.79 -28.96
CA TYR A 149 9.35 -6.98 -28.29
C TYR A 149 10.78 -7.28 -28.79
N PRO A 150 11.81 -7.26 -27.94
CA PRO A 150 13.19 -7.57 -28.35
C PRO A 150 13.32 -9.00 -28.89
N ARG A 151 14.10 -9.21 -29.98
CA ARG A 151 14.30 -10.55 -30.55
C ARG A 151 14.85 -11.56 -29.54
N LEU A 152 15.80 -11.13 -28.70
CA LEU A 152 16.40 -11.98 -27.68
C LEU A 152 15.35 -12.59 -26.73
N ALA A 153 14.40 -11.76 -26.27
CA ALA A 153 13.31 -12.24 -25.42
C ALA A 153 12.27 -13.10 -26.18
N GLN A 154 12.08 -12.87 -27.50
CA GLN A 154 11.22 -13.72 -28.33
C GLN A 154 11.82 -15.11 -28.52
N GLU A 155 13.11 -15.18 -28.89
CA GLU A 155 13.85 -16.44 -29.11
C GLU A 155 13.96 -17.27 -27.83
N ALA A 156 14.16 -16.60 -26.69
CA ALA A 156 14.23 -17.24 -25.38
C ALA A 156 12.86 -17.53 -24.75
N GLY A 157 11.74 -17.14 -25.39
CA GLY A 157 10.39 -17.33 -24.87
C GLY A 157 10.11 -16.60 -23.54
N ILE A 158 10.87 -15.54 -23.23
CA ILE A 158 10.78 -14.78 -21.98
C ILE A 158 9.56 -13.89 -22.02
N ARG A 159 8.58 -14.12 -21.14
CA ARG A 159 7.33 -13.35 -21.04
C ARG A 159 7.08 -12.88 -19.61
N GLY A 160 6.35 -11.79 -19.46
CA GLY A 160 5.97 -11.30 -18.13
C GLY A 160 5.67 -9.82 -18.08
N THR A 161 5.70 -9.26 -16.88
CA THR A 161 5.37 -7.85 -16.63
C THR A 161 6.58 -7.14 -16.05
N VAL A 162 7.01 -6.08 -16.73
CA VAL A 162 8.08 -5.19 -16.29
C VAL A 162 7.45 -4.03 -15.53
N TYR A 163 7.96 -3.73 -14.34
CA TYR A 163 7.52 -2.60 -13.51
C TYR A 163 8.58 -1.51 -13.54
N VAL A 164 8.16 -0.30 -13.89
CA VAL A 164 9.01 0.88 -14.00
C VAL A 164 8.49 1.94 -13.04
N GLY A 165 9.36 2.41 -12.15
CA GLY A 165 9.14 3.58 -11.31
C GLY A 165 9.77 4.81 -11.96
N PHE A 166 9.10 5.94 -11.86
CA PHE A 166 9.59 7.21 -12.38
C PHE A 166 8.96 8.36 -11.61
N VAL A 167 9.54 9.56 -11.71
CA VAL A 167 9.02 10.77 -11.09
C VAL A 167 8.43 11.66 -12.17
N VAL A 168 7.20 12.12 -11.97
CA VAL A 168 6.57 13.15 -12.79
C VAL A 168 6.90 14.50 -12.17
N GLU A 169 7.63 15.31 -12.92
CA GLU A 169 8.01 16.66 -12.53
C GLU A 169 6.81 17.63 -12.66
N PRO A 170 6.85 18.80 -12.01
CA PRO A 170 5.76 19.79 -12.07
C PRO A 170 5.49 20.34 -13.48
N ASP A 171 6.45 20.24 -14.39
CA ASP A 171 6.34 20.61 -15.80
C ASP A 171 5.74 19.49 -16.67
N GLY A 172 5.45 18.32 -16.07
CA GLY A 172 4.95 17.14 -16.74
C GLY A 172 6.04 16.29 -17.40
N SER A 173 7.32 16.64 -17.27
CA SER A 173 8.41 15.79 -17.72
C SER A 173 8.57 14.57 -16.80
N ILE A 174 9.15 13.50 -17.34
CA ILE A 174 9.44 12.29 -16.57
C ILE A 174 10.94 12.29 -16.25
N SER A 175 11.27 12.13 -14.98
CA SER A 175 12.63 12.03 -14.47
C SER A 175 12.82 10.76 -13.64
N ASN A 176 14.07 10.43 -13.31
CA ASN A 176 14.44 9.36 -12.38
C ASN A 176 13.82 7.98 -12.72
N LEU A 177 13.95 7.57 -13.99
CA LEU A 177 13.46 6.29 -14.49
C LEU A 177 14.25 5.13 -13.88
N LYS A 178 13.54 4.21 -13.22
CA LYS A 178 14.11 3.04 -12.58
C LYS A 178 13.26 1.80 -12.83
N VAL A 179 13.88 0.72 -13.27
CA VAL A 179 13.23 -0.59 -13.33
C VAL A 179 13.13 -1.15 -11.92
N LEU A 180 11.90 -1.32 -11.43
CA LEU A 180 11.62 -1.90 -10.12
C LEU A 180 11.64 -3.43 -10.17
N ARG A 181 11.11 -3.99 -11.26
CA ARG A 181 11.10 -5.43 -11.51
C ARG A 181 11.18 -5.66 -13.01
N GLY A 182 12.29 -6.26 -13.44
CA GLY A 182 12.53 -6.64 -14.82
C GLY A 182 12.15 -8.08 -15.11
N ILE A 183 12.08 -8.41 -16.40
CA ILE A 183 11.98 -9.80 -16.89
C ILE A 183 13.22 -10.23 -17.67
N GLY A 184 14.14 -9.30 -17.95
CA GLY A 184 15.36 -9.55 -18.72
C GLY A 184 15.11 -9.72 -20.22
N GLY A 185 16.14 -10.17 -20.95
CA GLY A 185 16.04 -10.45 -22.39
C GLY A 185 15.92 -9.20 -23.29
N GLY A 186 16.28 -8.01 -22.78
CA GLY A 186 16.14 -6.75 -23.51
C GLY A 186 14.84 -6.00 -23.22
N CYS A 187 13.90 -6.60 -22.48
CA CYS A 187 12.59 -6.01 -22.21
C CYS A 187 12.68 -4.82 -21.25
N ASP A 188 13.68 -4.82 -20.37
CA ASP A 188 13.87 -3.80 -19.34
C ASP A 188 14.42 -2.51 -19.99
N GLU A 189 15.37 -2.65 -20.90
CA GLU A 189 15.95 -1.58 -21.70
C GLU A 189 14.91 -0.98 -22.65
N GLU A 190 14.10 -1.83 -23.29
CA GLU A 190 13.00 -1.36 -24.12
C GLU A 190 11.95 -0.58 -23.30
N ALA A 191 11.63 -1.05 -22.09
CA ALA A 191 10.73 -0.32 -21.21
C ALA A 191 11.29 1.07 -20.90
N ILE A 192 12.56 1.17 -20.48
CA ILE A 192 13.22 2.47 -20.22
C ILE A 192 13.17 3.38 -21.46
N ARG A 193 13.42 2.84 -22.65
CA ARG A 193 13.35 3.59 -23.92
C ARG A 193 11.95 4.17 -24.14
N VAL A 194 10.92 3.37 -23.99
CA VAL A 194 9.52 3.78 -24.23
C VAL A 194 9.09 4.86 -23.24
N PHE A 195 9.39 4.68 -21.95
CA PHE A 195 9.09 5.69 -20.93
C PHE A 195 9.87 7.00 -21.14
N SER A 196 11.11 6.93 -21.63
CA SER A 196 11.90 8.12 -21.98
C SER A 196 11.33 8.90 -23.17
N THR A 197 10.63 8.23 -24.09
CA THR A 197 10.03 8.86 -25.28
C THR A 197 8.60 9.36 -25.09
N MET A 198 8.05 9.26 -23.87
CA MET A 198 6.68 9.65 -23.60
C MET A 198 6.46 11.16 -23.76
N PRO A 199 5.25 11.58 -24.18
CA PRO A 199 4.85 12.97 -24.13
C PRO A 199 4.78 13.48 -22.68
N ARG A 200 4.69 14.80 -22.51
CA ARG A 200 4.51 15.43 -21.19
C ARG A 200 3.20 14.96 -20.54
N TRP A 201 3.30 14.57 -19.28
CA TRP A 201 2.19 14.15 -18.44
C TRP A 201 1.49 15.37 -17.82
N GLN A 202 0.26 15.18 -17.39
CA GLN A 202 -0.37 16.13 -16.48
C GLN A 202 0.30 15.96 -15.10
N PRO A 203 0.88 17.04 -14.53
CA PRO A 203 1.55 16.96 -13.24
C PRO A 203 0.54 16.70 -12.11
N GLY A 204 1.04 16.13 -11.03
CA GLY A 204 0.24 16.01 -9.81
C GLY A 204 0.03 17.37 -9.16
N MET A 205 -1.15 17.58 -8.56
CA MET A 205 -1.48 18.81 -7.84
C MET A 205 -1.68 18.51 -6.36
N GLN A 206 -1.10 19.36 -5.51
CA GLN A 206 -1.25 19.35 -4.06
C GLN A 206 -1.47 20.79 -3.58
N SER A 207 -2.55 21.05 -2.84
CA SER A 207 -2.90 22.39 -2.35
C SER A 207 -2.88 23.45 -3.46
N GLY A 208 -3.36 23.07 -4.66
CA GLY A 208 -3.40 23.95 -5.85
C GLY A 208 -2.05 24.21 -6.54
N ARG A 209 -0.96 23.56 -6.13
CA ARG A 209 0.38 23.69 -6.74
C ARG A 209 0.81 22.40 -7.44
N ALA A 210 1.49 22.54 -8.58
CA ALA A 210 2.11 21.40 -9.24
C ALA A 210 3.31 20.91 -8.44
N VAL A 211 3.35 19.62 -8.14
CA VAL A 211 4.39 19.01 -7.30
C VAL A 211 5.01 17.78 -7.97
N ARG A 212 6.22 17.43 -7.52
CA ARG A 212 6.92 16.21 -7.95
C ARG A 212 6.23 14.99 -7.38
N VAL A 213 5.82 14.06 -8.24
CA VAL A 213 5.11 12.85 -7.80
C VAL A 213 5.85 11.60 -8.27
N SER A 214 6.15 10.71 -7.34
CA SER A 214 6.65 9.37 -7.67
C SER A 214 5.50 8.51 -8.17
N PHE A 215 5.63 7.96 -9.37
CA PHE A 215 4.64 7.09 -9.99
C PHE A 215 5.28 5.77 -10.44
N SER A 216 4.45 4.75 -10.60
CA SER A 216 4.91 3.46 -11.12
C SER A 216 3.90 2.93 -12.12
N ALA A 217 4.41 2.45 -13.25
CA ALA A 217 3.60 1.83 -14.30
C ALA A 217 4.20 0.48 -14.68
N SER A 218 3.38 -0.36 -15.32
CA SER A 218 3.79 -1.69 -15.74
C SER A 218 3.52 -1.92 -17.22
N ILE A 219 4.41 -2.67 -17.87
CA ILE A 219 4.29 -3.09 -19.27
C ILE A 219 4.28 -4.62 -19.28
N THR A 220 3.27 -5.21 -19.92
CA THR A 220 3.18 -6.66 -20.06
C THR A 220 3.64 -7.09 -21.44
N PHE A 221 4.71 -7.89 -21.49
CA PHE A 221 5.22 -8.53 -22.70
C PHE A 221 4.60 -9.92 -22.84
N ARG A 222 3.94 -10.17 -23.97
CA ARG A 222 3.34 -11.46 -24.32
C ARG A 222 3.80 -11.87 -25.70
N LEU A 223 4.23 -13.12 -25.81
CA LEU A 223 4.57 -13.70 -27.11
C LEU A 223 3.27 -13.80 -27.92
N GLN A 224 3.27 -13.23 -29.12
CA GLN A 224 2.15 -13.32 -30.06
C GLN A 224 2.22 -14.61 -30.85
#